data_AF-A0A094X9U4-F1
#
_entry.id   AF-A0A094X9U4-F1
#
_cell.length_a   1.000
_cell.length_b   1.000
_cell.length_c   1.000
_cell.angle_alpha   90.00
_cell.angle_beta   90.00
_cell.angle_gamma   90.00
#
_symmetry.space_group_name_H-M   'P 1'
#
loop_
_entity.id
_entity.type
_entity.pdbx_description
1 polymer ?
#
loop_
_entity_poly.entity_id
_entity_poly.type
_entity_poly.pdbx_seq_one_letter_code
_entity_poly.pdbx_strand_id
1 'polypeptide(L)'
;MTRDFKVKNYYLAEIDRTEGPEYYSSPERWSWDIYIAADHNKELHGKALAPGKGIEVPWTPLIEADALQEMMEKCEAQMRVF
;
A
#
# COMPACT_ATOMS: atom_id res chain seq x y z
N MET A 1 6.03 0.28 -23.20
CA MET A 1 7.27 0.68 -22.51
C MET A 1 7.22 0.09 -21.11
N THR A 2 7.94 -0.99 -20.87
CA THR A 2 8.12 -1.56 -19.54
C THR A 2 8.94 -0.56 -18.74
N ARG A 3 8.34 0.05 -17.71
CA ARG A 3 9.10 0.88 -16.76
C ARG A 3 9.94 -0.08 -15.93
N ASP A 4 11.25 -0.12 -16.20
CA ASP A 4 12.19 -0.90 -15.40
C ASP A 4 12.30 -0.27 -14.01
N PHE A 5 11.61 -0.87 -13.05
CA PHE A 5 11.69 -0.52 -11.64
C PHE A 5 12.68 -1.46 -10.95
N LYS A 6 13.73 -0.90 -10.33
CA LYS A 6 14.57 -1.70 -9.44
C LYS A 6 13.93 -1.68 -8.05
N VAL A 7 13.27 -2.77 -7.68
CA VAL A 7 12.68 -2.93 -6.34
C VAL A 7 13.78 -2.72 -5.30
N LYS A 8 13.59 -1.71 -4.45
CA LYS A 8 14.52 -1.35 -3.38
C LYS A 8 14.13 -2.02 -2.09
N ASN A 9 12.84 -1.95 -1.76
CA ASN A 9 12.29 -2.50 -0.52
C ASN A 9 11.00 -3.26 -0.80
N TYR A 10 10.78 -4.29 0.00
CA TYR A 10 9.54 -5.07 0.03
C TYR A 10 9.11 -5.22 1.50
N TYR A 11 7.83 -5.02 1.75
CA TYR A 11 7.23 -5.12 3.08
C TYR A 11 5.95 -5.95 3.03
N LEU A 12 5.75 -6.71 4.10
CA LEU A 12 4.48 -7.33 4.43
C LEU A 12 3.86 -6.52 5.57
N ALA A 13 2.69 -5.95 5.33
CA ALA A 13 1.99 -5.12 6.31
C ALA A 13 0.62 -5.70 6.64
N GLU A 14 0.26 -5.70 7.92
CA GLU A 14 -1.11 -5.92 8.38
C GLU A 14 -1.69 -4.57 8.80
N ILE A 15 -2.83 -4.20 8.20
CA ILE A 15 -3.51 -2.93 8.49
C ILE A 15 -4.90 -3.26 9.01
N ASP A 16 -5.22 -2.73 10.19
CA ASP A 16 -6.51 -2.89 10.85
C ASP A 16 -7.44 -1.74 10.46
N ARG A 17 -8.65 -2.05 9.94
CA ARG A 17 -9.70 -1.06 9.78
C ARG A 17 -10.30 -0.73 11.14
N THR A 18 -10.01 0.46 11.66
CA THR A 18 -10.51 0.93 12.96
C THR A 18 -11.86 1.66 12.87
N GLU A 19 -12.34 1.96 11.66
CA GLU A 19 -13.59 2.69 11.42
C GLU A 19 -14.75 1.71 11.13
N GLY A 20 -15.54 1.41 12.17
CA GLY A 20 -16.80 0.66 12.10
C GLY A 20 -17.65 0.90 13.37
N PRO A 21 -18.99 0.73 13.32
CA PRO A 21 -19.83 0.91 14.50
C PRO A 21 -19.42 -0.08 15.59
N GLU A 22 -19.11 0.42 16.80
CA GLU A 22 -18.60 -0.30 17.99
C GLU A 22 -19.38 -1.57 18.39
N TYR A 23 -20.56 -1.80 17.79
CA TYR A 23 -21.51 -2.82 18.22
C TYR A 23 -21.39 -4.17 17.51
N TYR A 24 -20.69 -4.24 16.37
CA TYR A 24 -20.50 -5.50 15.64
C TYR A 24 -19.12 -5.59 15.00
N SER A 25 -18.47 -6.73 15.24
CA SER A 25 -17.49 -7.37 14.38
C SER A 25 -16.03 -6.92 14.55
N SER A 26 -15.17 -7.93 14.66
CA SER A 26 -13.71 -7.84 14.71
C SER A 26 -13.15 -6.80 13.72
N PRO A 27 -12.11 -6.03 14.10
CA PRO A 27 -11.49 -5.10 13.19
C PRO A 27 -11.12 -5.84 11.90
N GLU A 28 -11.58 -5.32 10.77
CA GLU A 28 -11.32 -5.95 9.49
C GLU A 28 -9.83 -5.75 9.17
N ARG A 29 -9.05 -6.82 9.30
CA ARG A 29 -7.60 -6.83 9.04
C ARG A 29 -7.31 -7.19 7.59
N TRP A 30 -6.50 -6.38 6.93
CA TRP A 30 -6.04 -6.64 5.56
C TRP A 30 -4.53 -6.83 5.55
N SER A 31 -4.07 -7.86 4.83
CA SER A 31 -2.65 -8.11 4.58
C SER A 31 -2.26 -7.52 3.23
N TRP A 32 -1.18 -6.73 3.23
CA TRP A 32 -0.68 -6.02 2.06
C TRP A 32 0.76 -6.42 1.74
N ASP A 33 1.00 -6.71 0.47
CA ASP A 33 2.33 -6.79 -0.14
C ASP A 33 2.70 -5.40 -0.68
N ILE A 34 3.65 -4.72 -0.04
CA ILE A 34 4.07 -3.36 -0.42
C ILE A 34 5.45 -3.42 -1.08
N TYR A 35 5.55 -2.85 -2.27
CA TYR A 35 6.76 -2.74 -3.07
C TYR A 35 7.13 -1.28 -3.22
N ILE A 36 8.37 -0.93 -2.88
CA ILE A 36 8.93 0.40 -3.12
C ILE A 36 10.14 0.25 -4.03
N ALA A 37 10.12 0.95 -5.15
CA ALA A 37 11.16 0.93 -6.15
C ALA A 37 11.58 2.37 -6.49
N ALA A 38 12.78 2.51 -7.04
CA ALA A 38 13.14 3.76 -7.71
C ALA A 38 13.16 3.55 -9.22
N ASP A 39 12.78 4.58 -9.95
CA ASP A 39 12.96 4.62 -11.39
C ASP A 39 14.37 5.09 -11.79
N HIS A 40 14.57 5.30 -13.09
CA HIS A 40 15.83 5.77 -13.67
C HIS A 40 16.23 7.18 -13.22
N ASN A 41 15.26 8.01 -12.83
CA ASN A 41 15.48 9.36 -12.31
C ASN A 41 15.69 9.39 -10.80
N LYS A 42 15.73 8.22 -10.16
CA LYS A 42 15.79 8.03 -8.70
C LYS A 42 14.52 8.49 -7.98
N GLU A 43 13.41 8.71 -8.69
CA GLU A 43 12.12 8.98 -8.08
C GLU A 43 11.57 7.70 -7.46
N LEU A 44 11.02 7.78 -6.26
CA LEU A 44 10.43 6.63 -5.59
C LEU A 44 9.01 6.40 -6.11
N HIS A 45 8.70 5.14 -6.38
CA HIS A 45 7.38 4.68 -6.74
C HIS A 45 7.00 3.53 -5.82
N GLY A 46 5.74 3.50 -5.40
CA GLY A 46 5.18 2.47 -4.56
C GLY A 46 4.05 1.72 -5.26
N LYS A 47 3.96 0.42 -5.00
CA LYS A 47 2.85 -0.45 -5.41
C LYS A 47 2.42 -1.27 -4.20
N ALA A 48 1.13 -1.52 -4.03
CA ALA A 48 0.65 -2.45 -3.01
C ALA A 48 -0.40 -3.41 -3.57
N LEU A 49 -0.41 -4.63 -3.05
CA LEU A 49 -1.42 -5.65 -3.36
C LEU A 49 -2.04 -6.14 -2.07
N ALA A 50 -3.36 -6.32 -2.04
CA ALA A 50 -4.06 -7.07 -1.00
C ALA A 50 -4.60 -8.38 -1.62
N PRO A 51 -3.79 -9.46 -1.67
CA PRO A 51 -4.12 -10.64 -2.47
C PRO A 51 -5.42 -11.32 -2.04
N GLY A 52 -5.70 -11.34 -0.73
CA GLY A 52 -6.93 -11.92 -0.18
C GLY A 52 -8.19 -11.11 -0.47
N LYS A 53 -8.06 -9.87 -0.96
CA LYS A 53 -9.17 -8.97 -1.28
C LYS A 53 -9.28 -8.63 -2.76
N GLY A 54 -8.27 -8.97 -3.57
CA GLY A 54 -8.24 -8.65 -5.00
C GLY A 54 -8.08 -7.16 -5.30
N ILE A 55 -7.53 -6.39 -4.36
CA ILE A 55 -7.36 -4.93 -4.46
C ILE A 55 -5.88 -4.60 -4.68
N GLU A 56 -5.61 -3.57 -5.46
CA GLU A 56 -4.25 -3.06 -5.66
C GLU A 56 -4.18 -1.53 -5.58
N VAL A 57 -3.05 -1.04 -5.07
CA VAL A 57 -2.57 0.32 -5.30
C VAL A 57 -1.57 0.23 -6.46
N PRO A 58 -1.86 0.82 -7.63
CA PRO A 58 -0.94 0.77 -8.77
C PRO A 58 0.34 1.55 -8.48
N TRP A 59 1.38 1.36 -9.30
CA TRP A 59 2.62 2.13 -9.21
C TRP A 59 2.34 3.64 -9.20
N THR A 60 2.54 4.26 -8.04
CA THR A 60 2.32 5.69 -7.82
C THR A 60 3.62 6.34 -7.35
N PRO A 61 3.92 7.58 -7.77
CA PRO A 61 5.01 8.36 -7.19
C PRO A 61 4.83 8.50 -5.68
N LEU A 62 5.94 8.45 -4.95
CA LEU A 62 6.03 8.73 -3.52
C LEU A 62 6.81 10.03 -3.34
N ILE A 63 6.22 10.97 -2.62
CA ILE A 63 6.74 12.33 -2.46
C ILE A 63 7.07 12.66 -1.00
N GLU A 64 6.57 11.85 -0.06
CA GLU A 64 6.81 12.04 1.36
C GLU A 64 8.21 11.56 1.76
N ALA A 65 8.71 12.11 2.87
CA ALA A 65 10.00 11.71 3.42
C ALA A 65 10.02 10.25 3.86
N ASP A 66 8.89 9.74 4.37
CA ASP A 66 8.69 8.33 4.72
C ASP A 66 7.82 7.62 3.69
N ALA A 67 8.50 6.96 2.75
CA ALA A 67 7.87 6.23 1.65
C ALA A 67 7.01 5.05 2.10
N LEU A 68 7.31 4.43 3.26
CA LEU A 68 6.52 3.32 3.78
C LEU A 68 5.23 3.84 4.41
N GLN A 69 5.33 4.90 5.23
CA GLN A 69 4.15 5.54 5.81
C GLN A 69 3.19 6.00 4.72
N GLU A 70 3.69 6.67 3.68
CA GLU A 70 2.86 7.12 2.55
C GLU A 70 2.16 5.93 1.86
N MET A 71 2.84 4.80 1.72
CA MET A 71 2.23 3.59 1.17
C MET A 71 1.16 2.99 2.08
N MET A 72 1.36 3.00 3.39
CA MET A 72 0.35 2.54 4.36
C MET A 72 -0.92 3.41 4.29
N GLU A 73 -0.78 4.73 4.24
CA GLU A 73 -1.91 5.67 4.11
C GLU A 73 -2.71 5.43 2.82
N LYS A 74 -2.02 5.15 1.70
CA LYS A 74 -2.69 4.79 0.44
C LYS A 74 -3.42 3.44 0.53
N CYS A 75 -2.88 2.46 1.25
CA CYS A 75 -3.54 1.18 1.50
C CYS A 75 -4.80 1.35 2.35
N GLU A 76 -4.72 2.13 3.43
CA GLU A 76 -5.87 2.48 4.29
C GLU A 76 -6.97 3.21 3.50
N ALA A 77 -6.59 4.11 2.60
CA ALA A 77 -7.55 4.80 1.74
C ALA A 77 -8.34 3.82 0.85
N GLN A 78 -7.72 2.75 0.35
CA GLN A 78 -8.43 1.70 -0.37
C GLN A 78 -9.41 0.94 0.54
N MET A 79 -9.02 0.66 1.80
CA MET A 79 -9.87 -0.04 2.77
C MET A 79 -11.16 0.72 3.12
N ARG A 80 -11.19 2.06 2.97
CA ARG A 80 -12.41 2.86 3.20
C ARG A 80 -13.40 2.83 2.04
N VAL A 81 -12.93 2.54 0.82
CA VAL A 81 -13.76 2.59 -0.40
C VAL A 81 -14.50 1.27 -0.64
N PHE A 82 -14.05 0.17 -0.01
CA PHE A 82 -14.68 -1.14 -0.05
C PHE A 82 -15.33 -1.50 1.30
#